data_AF-A0A7X8G3G9-F1
#
_entry.id   AF-A0A7X8G3G9-F1
#
_cell.length_a   1.000
_cell.length_b   1.000
_cell.length_c   1.000
_cell.angle_alpha   90.00
_cell.angle_beta   90.00
_cell.angle_gamma   90.00
#
_symmetry.space_group_name_H-M   'P 1'
#
loop_
_entity.id
_entity.type
_entity.pdbx_description
1 polymer ?
#
loop_
_entity_poly.entity_id
_entity_poly.type
_entity_poly.pdbx_seq_one_letter_code
_entity_poly.pdbx_strand_id
1 'polypeptide(L)' 'MKKCVKNCEVKVLRSNAGYYIGTLDEDGFPNCRLSEEYFNTPEEAKAALDTKSFTERIALENEFCRGEKIRCLL' A
#
# COMPACT_ATOMS: atom_id res chain seq x y z
N MET A 1 3.94 2.27 14.13
CA MET A 1 3.73 1.33 13.01
C MET A 1 2.49 1.76 12.24
N LYS A 2 2.60 1.99 10.93
CA LYS A 2 1.46 2.35 10.08
C LYS A 2 0.74 1.07 9.67
N LYS A 3 -0.56 0.98 9.88
CA LYS A 3 -1.36 -0.20 9.57
C LYS A 3 -2.51 0.16 8.64
N CYS A 4 -2.93 -0.77 7.79
CA CYS A 4 -4.13 -0.61 6.98
C CYS A 4 -5.39 -0.87 7.83
N VAL A 5 -6.57 -0.69 7.24
CA VAL A 5 -7.85 -0.91 7.94
C VAL A 5 -8.07 -2.36 8.38
N LYS A 6 -7.49 -3.33 7.66
CA LYS A 6 -7.44 -4.74 8.08
C LYS A 6 -6.32 -5.08 9.06
N ASN A 7 -5.68 -4.07 9.67
CA ASN A 7 -4.63 -4.25 10.67
C ASN A 7 -3.33 -4.88 10.12
N CYS A 8 -3.18 -5.02 8.81
CA CYS A 8 -1.94 -5.43 8.16
C CYS A 8 -0.91 -4.29 8.24
N GLU A 9 0.36 -4.64 8.45
CA GLU A 9 1.44 -3.67 8.49
C GLU A 9 1.68 -3.05 7.11
N VAL A 10 1.68 -1.72 7.05
CA VAL A 10 2.05 -0.97 5.84
C VAL A 10 3.56 -0.78 5.84
N LYS A 11 4.22 -1.28 4.79
CA LYS A 11 5.66 -1.22 4.64
C LYS A 11 6.09 -1.10 3.19
N VAL A 12 7.38 -0.87 3.01
CA VAL A 12 8.04 -0.91 1.69
C VAL A 12 8.15 -2.35 1.24
N LEU A 13 7.70 -2.61 0.03
CA LEU A 13 7.76 -3.90 -0.68
C LEU A 13 8.52 -3.70 -2.00
N ARG A 14 8.91 -4.81 -2.64
CA ARG A 14 9.67 -4.81 -3.89
C ARG A 14 9.06 -5.77 -4.90
N SER A 15 9.00 -5.33 -6.15
CA SER A 15 8.65 -6.14 -7.32
C SER A 15 9.65 -5.88 -8.46
N ASN A 16 9.49 -6.55 -9.60
CA ASN A 16 10.33 -6.33 -10.77
C ASN A 16 10.23 -4.89 -11.33
N ALA A 17 9.12 -4.19 -11.07
CA ALA A 17 8.91 -2.80 -11.49
C ALA A 17 9.55 -1.75 -10.55
N GLY A 18 10.07 -2.15 -9.39
CA GLY A 18 10.66 -1.24 -8.39
C GLY A 18 10.12 -1.47 -6.97
N TYR A 19 10.33 -0.49 -6.10
CA TYR A 19 9.85 -0.48 -4.72
C TYR A 19 8.50 0.20 -4.62
N TYR A 20 7.64 -0.25 -3.72
CA TYR A 20 6.31 0.33 -3.56
C TYR A 20 5.86 0.22 -2.11
N ILE A 21 4.79 0.92 -1.77
CA ILE A 21 4.20 0.92 -0.44
C ILE A 21 2.98 0.00 -0.47
N GLY A 22 2.93 -0.94 0.44
CA GLY A 22 1.85 -1.94 0.48
C GLY A 22 1.79 -2.69 1.80
N THR A 23 1.01 -3.77 1.79
CA THR A 23 0.87 -4.66 2.95
C THR A 23 1.16 -6.10 2.54
N LEU A 24 1.60 -6.90 3.50
CA LEU A 24 1.63 -8.36 3.36
C LEU A 24 0.42 -8.97 4.09
N ASP A 25 0.00 -10.12 3.60
CA ASP A 25 -0.91 -11.05 4.26
C ASP A 25 -0.20 -11.83 5.39
N GLU A 26 -0.95 -12.60 6.18
CA GLU A 26 -0.48 -13.48 7.24
C GLU A 26 0.56 -14.50 6.76
N ASP A 27 0.44 -15.00 5.52
CA ASP A 27 1.41 -15.91 4.89
C ASP A 27 2.64 -15.17 4.32
N GLY A 28 2.70 -13.84 4.44
CA GLY A 28 3.83 -13.03 3.99
C GLY A 28 3.81 -12.69 2.49
N PHE A 29 2.71 -12.96 1.79
CA PHE A 29 2.53 -12.58 0.39
C PHE A 29 2.01 -11.15 0.24
N PRO A 30 2.35 -10.43 -0.85
CA PRO A 30 1.79 -9.11 -1.13
C PRO A 30 0.26 -9.15 -1.19
N ASN A 31 -0.39 -8.40 -0.30
CA ASN A 31 -1.85 -8.37 -0.16
C ASN A 31 -2.47 -7.14 -0.85
N CYS A 32 -1.91 -5.96 -0.64
CA CYS A 32 -2.39 -4.70 -1.26
C CYS A 32 -1.21 -3.82 -1.67
N ARG A 33 -1.35 -3.10 -2.79
CA ARG A 33 -0.40 -2.08 -3.25
C ARG A 33 -1.01 -0.69 -3.08
N LEU A 34 -0.60 0.02 -2.02
CA LEU A 34 -1.17 1.31 -1.65
C LEU A 34 -0.63 2.48 -2.48
N SER A 35 0.65 2.45 -2.87
CA SER A 35 1.21 3.47 -3.76
C SER A 35 0.88 3.22 -5.23
N GLU A 36 0.63 4.30 -5.96
CA GLU A 36 0.54 4.26 -7.41
C GLU A 36 1.93 4.11 -8.02
N GLU A 37 2.88 4.85 -7.46
CA GLU A 37 4.28 4.88 -7.89
C GLU A 37 5.04 3.60 -7.52
N TYR A 38 6.00 3.30 -8.40
CA TYR A 38 7.16 2.50 -8.06
C TYR A 38 8.37 3.44 -7.89
N PHE A 39 9.06 3.31 -6.77
CA PHE A 39 10.27 4.04 -6.43
C PHE A 39 11.51 3.26 -6.88
N ASN A 40 12.59 3.97 -7.19
CA ASN A 40 13.84 3.35 -7.64
C ASN A 40 14.60 2.70 -6.48
N THR A 41 14.53 3.29 -5.30
CA THR A 41 15.24 2.83 -4.09
C THR A 41 14.25 2.54 -2.94
N PRO A 42 14.62 1.63 -2.02
CA PRO A 42 13.83 1.39 -0.82
C PRO A 42 13.82 2.61 0.10
N GLU A 43 14.88 3.44 0.10
CA GLU A 43 14.93 4.68 0.88
C GLU A 43 13.89 5.70 0.41
N GLU A 44 13.73 5.89 -0.91
CA GLU A 44 12.69 6.78 -1.46
C GLU A 44 11.28 6.31 -1.08
N ALA A 45 11.00 5.01 -1.24
CA ALA A 45 9.72 4.43 -0.84
C ALA A 45 9.48 4.59 0.67
N LYS A 46 10.53 4.42 1.49
CA LYS A 46 10.44 4.58 2.94
C LYS A 46 10.20 6.04 3.32
N ALA A 47 10.89 6.97 2.68
CA ALA A 47 10.68 8.41 2.88
C ALA A 47 9.25 8.79 2.53
N ALA A 48 8.76 8.37 1.35
CA ALA A 48 7.38 8.61 0.92
C ALA A 48 6.35 7.99 1.87
N LEU A 49 6.61 6.78 2.40
CA LEU A 49 5.78 6.18 3.44
C LEU A 49 5.83 6.99 4.74
N ASP A 50 7.00 7.49 5.13
CA ASP A 50 7.18 8.23 6.37
C ASP A 50 6.42 9.57 6.35
N THR A 51 6.61 10.31 5.25
CA THR A 51 6.04 11.64 5.02
C THR A 51 4.63 11.63 4.44
N LYS A 52 4.09 10.44 4.09
CA LYS A 52 2.83 10.28 3.35
C LYS A 52 2.80 11.07 2.03
N SER A 53 3.91 11.11 1.33
CA SER A 53 4.07 11.86 0.08
C SER A 53 3.79 11.04 -1.19
N PHE A 54 3.36 9.79 -1.06
CA PHE A 54 3.03 8.94 -2.20
C PHE A 54 1.58 9.16 -2.66
N THR A 55 1.31 8.89 -3.94
CA THR A 55 -0.05 8.90 -4.47
C THR A 55 -0.76 7.60 -4.13
N GLU A 56 -1.95 7.76 -3.59
CA GLU A 56 -2.81 6.65 -3.21
C GLU A 56 -3.45 5.99 -4.45
N ARG A 57 -2.93 4.82 -4.86
CA ARG A 57 -3.53 3.96 -5.92
C ARG A 57 -5.00 3.56 -5.67
N ILE A 58 -5.94 4.11 -6.43
CA ILE A 58 -7.37 3.75 -6.34
C ILE A 58 -7.62 2.50 -7.19
N ALA A 59 -7.65 1.33 -6.56
CA ALA A 59 -7.95 0.05 -7.21
C ALA A 59 -8.90 -0.77 -6.32
N LEU A 60 -9.78 -1.58 -6.93
CA LEU A 60 -10.71 -2.46 -6.19
C LEU A 60 -9.99 -3.33 -5.16
N GLU A 61 -8.81 -3.82 -5.54
CA GLU A 61 -7.88 -4.61 -4.71
C GLU A 61 -7.54 -3.90 -3.38
N ASN A 62 -7.48 -2.57 -3.39
CA ASN A 62 -7.08 -1.74 -2.26
C ASN A 62 -8.25 -1.26 -1.41
N GLU A 63 -9.50 -1.43 -1.85
CA GLU A 63 -10.69 -0.95 -1.12
C GLU A 63 -10.74 -1.57 0.28
N PHE A 64 -10.32 -2.84 0.39
CA PHE A 64 -10.21 -3.55 1.65
C PHE A 64 -9.11 -3.02 2.58
N CYS A 65 -8.09 -2.37 2.03
CA CYS A 65 -6.94 -1.84 2.77
C CYS A 65 -7.10 -0.35 3.10
N ARG A 66 -7.83 0.42 2.28
CA ARG A 66 -8.06 1.86 2.45
C ARG A 66 -9.16 2.24 3.43
N GLY A 67 -10.14 1.36 3.64
CA GLY A 67 -11.23 1.64 4.57
C GLY A 67 -12.13 2.79 4.15
N GLU A 68 -12.18 3.10 2.86
CA GLU A 68 -13.28 3.91 2.34
C GLU A 68 -14.48 2.97 2.21
N LYS A 69 -15.52 3.22 3.01
CA LYS A 69 -16.84 2.63 2.82
C LYS A 69 -17.24 2.92 1.37
N ILE A 70 -17.10 1.93 0.48
CA ILE A 70 -17.84 1.94 -0.77
C ILE A 70 -19.30 1.94 -0.34
N ARG A 71 -19.92 3.10 -0.42
CA ARG A 71 -21.37 3.18 -0.40
C ARG A 71 -21.78 2.44 -1.67
N CYS A 72 -22.21 1.18 -1.55
CA CYS A 72 -22.89 0.49 -2.63
C CYS A 72 -23.98 1.43 -3.13
N LEU A 73 -23.78 2.00 -4.33
CA LEU A 73 -24.86 2.53 -5.13
C LEU A 73 -25.54 1.30 -5.74
N LEU A 74 -26.46 0.72 -4.97
CA LEU A 74 -27.61 -0.02 -5.49
C LEU A 74 -28.84 0.87 -5.32
#